data_AF-A0A316UNR4-F1
#
_entry.id   AF-A0A316UNR4-F1
#
_cell.length_a   1.000
_cell.length_b   1.000
_cell.length_c   1.000
_cell.angle_alpha   90.00
_cell.angle_beta   90.00
_cell.angle_gamma   90.00
#
_symmetry.space_group_name_H-M   'P 1'
#
loop_
_entity.id
_entity.type
_entity.pdbx_description
1 polymer ?
#
loop_
_entity_poly.entity_id
_entity_poly.type
_entity_poly.pdbx_seq_one_letter_code
_entity_poly.pdbx_strand_id
1 'polypeptide(L)'
;KSHLKPPKQAPSAWQVYFTEELQKIKAEQPGARLNVAHVAKDAGQRYAALPDEAKKEFKRRSDEAKEQWERDMLAWKQTLTPEDIKQENMFRTAQRKAGKSRKGNLKDPNAPKKPLSAYFLFLRAIRADPKMTEDVFHGEQETTKQSVLAAAKWRSLPEEEKQPFLEKAEADKVEYERQRKEYEQ
;
A
#
# COMPACT_ATOMS: atom_id res chain seq x y z
N LYS A 1 -16.14 -13.74 -5.10
CA LYS A 1 -15.83 -12.31 -5.40
C LYS A 1 -15.62 -11.60 -4.07
N SER A 2 -14.90 -10.47 -4.01
CA SER A 2 -14.79 -9.66 -2.79
C SER A 2 -16.19 -9.28 -2.29
N HIS A 3 -16.44 -9.42 -0.99
CA HIS A 3 -17.68 -8.92 -0.35
C HIS A 3 -17.59 -7.41 -0.09
N LEU A 4 -16.36 -6.91 0.10
CA LEU A 4 -16.08 -5.49 0.26
C LEU A 4 -16.22 -4.72 -1.04
N LYS A 5 -16.81 -3.52 -0.93
CA LYS A 5 -17.06 -2.57 -2.03
C LYS A 5 -16.39 -1.23 -1.71
N PRO A 6 -15.06 -1.11 -1.87
CA PRO A 6 -14.39 0.16 -1.69
C PRO A 6 -14.83 1.19 -2.73
N PRO A 7 -14.79 2.49 -2.40
CA PRO A 7 -14.96 3.58 -3.36
C PRO A 7 -14.09 3.38 -4.61
N LYS A 8 -14.67 3.64 -5.78
CA LYS A 8 -13.97 3.57 -7.06
C LYS A 8 -12.91 4.66 -7.12
N GLN A 9 -11.75 4.36 -7.70
CA GLN A 9 -10.68 5.33 -7.87
C GLN A 9 -11.18 6.60 -8.57
N ALA A 10 -10.64 7.74 -8.15
CA ALA A 10 -10.91 9.02 -8.79
C ALA A 10 -10.50 8.99 -10.26
N PRO A 11 -11.31 9.58 -11.16
CA PRO A 11 -10.96 9.68 -12.58
C PRO A 11 -9.78 10.63 -12.77
N SER A 12 -8.90 10.28 -13.71
CA SER A 12 -7.87 11.20 -14.20
C SER A 12 -8.48 12.34 -15.03
N ALA A 13 -7.75 13.43 -15.23
CA ALA A 13 -8.18 14.56 -16.06
C ALA A 13 -8.65 14.12 -17.46
N TRP A 14 -7.91 13.19 -18.09
CA TRP A 14 -8.31 12.57 -19.34
C TRP A 14 -9.64 11.81 -19.24
N GLN A 15 -9.85 11.02 -18.18
CA GLN A 15 -11.09 10.27 -17.98
C GLN A 15 -12.29 11.20 -17.73
N VAL A 16 -12.09 12.33 -17.04
CA VAL A 16 -13.11 13.37 -16.89
C VAL A 16 -13.52 13.91 -18.26
N TYR A 17 -12.55 14.36 -19.07
CA TYR A 17 -12.79 14.83 -20.43
C TYR A 17 -13.47 13.78 -21.30
N PHE A 18 -12.95 12.55 -21.31
CA PHE A 18 -13.48 11.48 -22.16
C PHE A 18 -14.91 11.10 -21.81
N THR A 19 -15.26 11.13 -20.51
CA THR A 19 -16.63 10.86 -20.06
C THR A 19 -17.60 11.92 -20.58
N GLU A 20 -17.20 13.19 -20.59
CA GLU A 20 -18.00 14.28 -21.16
C GLU A 20 -18.16 14.16 -22.67
N GLU A 21 -17.09 13.86 -23.41
CA GLU A 21 -17.18 13.64 -24.85
C GLU A 21 -18.10 12.46 -25.19
N LEU A 22 -18.02 11.37 -24.42
CA LEU A 22 -18.94 10.24 -24.57
C LEU A 22 -20.40 10.64 -24.29
N GLN A 23 -20.65 11.51 -23.31
CA GLN A 23 -21.99 12.01 -23.02
C GLN A 23 -22.53 12.89 -24.15
N LYS A 24 -21.71 13.78 -24.71
CA LYS A 24 -22.08 14.62 -25.86
C LYS A 24 -22.46 13.78 -27.08
N ILE A 25 -21.61 12.82 -27.44
CA ILE A 25 -21.86 11.95 -28.60
C ILE A 25 -23.14 11.13 -28.41
N LYS A 26 -23.39 10.63 -27.19
CA LYS A 26 -24.64 9.92 -26.87
C LYS A 26 -25.87 10.82 -26.94
N ALA A 27 -25.74 12.09 -26.59
CA ALA A 27 -26.83 13.07 -26.68
C ALA A 27 -27.12 13.45 -28.14
N GLU A 28 -26.10 13.57 -28.99
CA GLU A 28 -26.24 13.85 -30.42
C GLU A 28 -26.79 12.64 -31.20
N GLN A 29 -26.43 11.42 -30.80
CA GLN A 29 -26.83 10.18 -31.45
C GLN A 29 -27.47 9.21 -30.46
N PRO A 30 -28.68 9.53 -29.94
CA PRO A 30 -29.36 8.66 -28.98
C PRO A 30 -29.68 7.31 -29.60
N GLY A 31 -29.25 6.22 -28.96
CA GLY A 31 -29.50 4.84 -29.41
C GLY A 31 -28.53 4.31 -30.47
N ALA A 32 -27.62 5.14 -31.00
CA ALA A 32 -26.58 4.66 -31.90
C ALA A 32 -25.58 3.75 -31.16
N ARG A 33 -25.20 2.64 -31.80
CA ARG A 33 -24.18 1.73 -31.26
C ARG A 33 -22.80 2.36 -31.46
N LEU A 34 -22.33 3.07 -30.45
CA LEU A 34 -21.01 3.72 -30.48
C LEU A 34 -19.87 2.71 -30.44
N ASN A 35 -18.89 2.88 -31.33
CA ASN A 35 -17.61 2.20 -31.22
C ASN A 35 -16.70 2.96 -30.24
N VAL A 36 -16.77 2.58 -28.96
CA VAL A 36 -16.05 3.26 -27.86
C VAL A 36 -14.54 3.33 -28.11
N ALA A 37 -13.94 2.33 -28.76
CA ALA A 37 -12.50 2.33 -29.05
C ALA A 37 -12.12 3.42 -30.06
N HIS A 38 -12.92 3.62 -31.10
CA HIS A 38 -12.72 4.69 -32.06
C HIS A 38 -12.91 6.07 -31.41
N VAL A 39 -13.99 6.22 -30.65
CA VAL A 39 -14.27 7.47 -29.91
C VAL A 39 -13.15 7.83 -28.93
N ALA A 40 -12.59 6.84 -28.22
CA ALA A 40 -11.45 7.06 -27.33
C ALA A 40 -10.19 7.53 -28.05
N LYS A 41 -9.91 6.96 -29.24
CA LYS A 41 -8.77 7.37 -30.06
C LYS A 41 -8.90 8.84 -30.50
N ASP A 42 -10.06 9.20 -31.04
CA ASP A 42 -10.32 10.55 -31.53
C ASP A 42 -10.34 11.58 -30.40
N ALA A 43 -11.02 11.26 -29.30
CA ALA A 43 -11.03 12.10 -28.11
C ALA A 43 -9.60 12.27 -27.54
N GLY A 44 -8.75 11.24 -27.61
CA GLY A 44 -7.36 11.32 -27.14
C GLY A 44 -6.54 12.34 -27.93
N GLN A 45 -6.71 12.35 -29.25
CA GLN A 45 -6.08 13.35 -30.13
C GLN A 45 -6.59 14.76 -29.83
N ARG A 46 -7.91 14.92 -29.63
CA ARG A 46 -8.51 16.21 -29.26
C ARG A 46 -8.00 16.71 -27.93
N TYR A 47 -7.95 15.85 -26.90
CA TYR A 47 -7.43 16.20 -25.59
C TYR A 47 -5.96 16.61 -25.64
N ALA A 48 -5.14 15.93 -26.44
CA ALA A 48 -3.74 16.31 -26.64
C ALA A 48 -3.61 17.71 -27.29
N ALA A 49 -4.48 18.04 -28.24
CA ALA A 49 -4.52 19.32 -28.93
C ALA A 49 -5.19 20.47 -28.14
N LEU A 50 -5.84 20.18 -27.00
CA LEU A 50 -6.46 21.23 -26.18
C LEU A 50 -5.42 22.24 -25.66
N PRO A 51 -5.78 23.54 -25.61
CA PRO A 51 -4.98 24.54 -24.91
C PRO A 51 -4.78 24.19 -23.44
N ASP A 52 -3.66 24.63 -22.86
CA ASP A 52 -3.33 24.33 -21.46
C ASP A 52 -4.37 24.87 -20.49
N GLU A 53 -4.98 26.03 -20.77
CA GLU A 53 -6.08 26.57 -19.96
C GLU A 53 -7.31 25.65 -19.92
N ALA A 54 -7.64 25.01 -21.06
CA ALA A 54 -8.74 24.04 -21.09
C ALA A 54 -8.36 22.75 -20.33
N LYS A 55 -7.10 22.29 -20.45
CA LYS A 55 -6.59 21.13 -19.70
C LYS A 55 -6.57 21.38 -18.20
N LYS A 56 -6.30 22.62 -17.75
CA LYS A 56 -6.30 22.99 -16.33
C LYS A 56 -7.64 22.75 -15.66
N GLU A 57 -8.76 23.01 -16.34
CA GLU A 57 -10.09 22.76 -15.77
C GLU A 57 -10.35 21.26 -15.54
N PHE A 58 -9.98 20.41 -16.50
CA PHE A 58 -10.08 18.95 -16.32
C PHE A 58 -9.16 18.44 -15.21
N LYS A 59 -7.97 19.05 -15.07
CA LYS A 59 -7.06 18.75 -13.97
C LYS A 59 -7.66 19.14 -12.62
N ARG A 60 -8.20 20.36 -12.48
CA ARG A 60 -8.88 20.84 -11.27
C ARG A 60 -9.97 19.86 -10.83
N ARG A 61 -10.85 19.46 -11.76
CA ARG A 61 -11.93 18.51 -11.47
C ARG A 61 -11.43 17.10 -11.12
N SER A 62 -10.33 16.66 -11.72
CA SER A 62 -9.67 15.41 -11.35
C SER A 62 -9.09 15.46 -9.94
N ASP A 63 -8.46 16.59 -9.57
CA ASP A 63 -7.91 16.82 -8.24
C ASP A 63 -9.03 16.88 -7.19
N GLU A 64 -10.14 17.58 -7.45
CA GLU A 64 -11.33 17.60 -6.59
C GLU A 64 -11.95 16.20 -6.42
N ALA A 65 -12.07 15.44 -7.51
CA ALA A 65 -12.55 14.07 -7.44
C ALA A 65 -11.59 13.17 -6.65
N LYS A 66 -10.29 13.43 -6.70
CA LYS A 66 -9.28 12.73 -5.89
C LYS A 66 -9.44 13.05 -4.40
N GLU A 67 -9.63 14.31 -4.04
CA GLU A 67 -9.92 14.68 -2.65
C GLU A 67 -11.19 14.00 -2.13
N GLN A 68 -12.27 14.01 -2.93
CA GLN A 68 -13.51 13.34 -2.55
C GLN A 68 -13.29 11.83 -2.39
N TRP A 69 -12.58 11.19 -3.32
CA TRP A 69 -12.25 9.78 -3.22
C TRP A 69 -11.41 9.47 -1.97
N GLU A 70 -10.45 10.33 -1.59
CA GLU A 70 -9.66 10.16 -0.38
C GLU A 70 -10.54 10.25 0.89
N ARG A 71 -11.48 11.20 0.93
CA ARG A 71 -12.48 11.32 2.01
C ARG A 71 -13.38 10.08 2.09
N ASP A 72 -13.93 9.65 0.96
CA ASP A 72 -14.79 8.47 0.88
C ASP A 72 -14.04 7.19 1.24
N MET A 73 -12.78 7.06 0.80
CA MET A 73 -11.91 5.94 1.14
C MET A 73 -11.59 5.90 2.63
N LEU A 74 -11.38 7.06 3.25
CA LEU A 74 -11.17 7.14 4.69
C LEU A 74 -12.42 6.73 5.46
N ALA A 75 -13.58 7.30 5.11
CA ALA A 75 -14.86 6.93 5.69
C ALA A 75 -15.14 5.44 5.53
N TRP A 76 -14.95 4.90 4.33
CA TRP A 76 -15.11 3.47 4.05
C TRP A 76 -14.15 2.59 4.87
N LYS A 77 -12.89 3.00 5.06
CA LYS A 77 -11.96 2.25 5.93
C LYS A 77 -12.42 2.25 7.38
N GLN A 78 -13.04 3.32 7.85
CA GLN A 78 -13.57 3.41 9.22
C GLN A 78 -14.79 2.51 9.43
N THR A 79 -15.53 2.15 8.37
CA THR A 79 -16.64 1.19 8.49
C THR A 79 -16.20 -0.27 8.55
N LEU A 80 -14.91 -0.57 8.31
CA LEU A 80 -14.44 -1.96 8.26
C LEU A 80 -14.27 -2.52 9.66
N THR A 81 -14.88 -3.67 9.90
CA THR A 81 -14.64 -4.45 11.11
C THR A 81 -13.38 -5.34 10.97
N PRO A 82 -12.79 -5.81 12.08
CA PRO A 82 -11.72 -6.79 12.02
C PRO A 82 -12.09 -8.06 11.25
N GLU A 83 -13.34 -8.51 11.36
CA GLU A 83 -13.83 -9.70 10.65
C GLU A 83 -13.92 -9.44 9.14
N ASP A 84 -14.40 -8.28 8.71
CA ASP A 84 -14.40 -7.88 7.29
C ASP A 84 -12.98 -7.91 6.70
N ILE A 85 -12.02 -7.35 7.43
CA ILE A 85 -10.61 -7.32 7.02
C ILE A 85 -10.04 -8.73 6.93
N LYS A 86 -10.33 -9.60 7.90
CA LYS A 86 -9.90 -11.00 7.93
C LYS A 86 -10.45 -11.79 6.75
N GLN A 87 -11.76 -11.72 6.49
CA GLN A 87 -12.41 -12.42 5.38
C GLN A 87 -11.89 -11.93 4.02
N GLU A 88 -11.71 -10.61 3.85
CA GLU A 88 -11.15 -10.07 2.61
C GLU A 88 -9.68 -10.50 2.43
N ASN A 89 -8.90 -10.55 3.50
CA ASN A 89 -7.52 -11.01 3.45
C ASN A 89 -7.39 -12.49 3.10
N MET A 90 -8.30 -13.34 3.60
CA MET A 90 -8.40 -14.75 3.19
C MET A 90 -8.70 -14.85 1.70
N PHE A 91 -9.69 -14.08 1.20
CA PHE A 91 -10.02 -14.02 -0.21
C PHE A 91 -8.84 -13.56 -1.07
N ARG A 92 -8.18 -12.45 -0.72
CA ARG A 92 -7.01 -11.93 -1.46
C ARG A 92 -5.84 -12.89 -1.47
N THR A 93 -5.60 -13.57 -0.36
CA THR A 93 -4.54 -14.58 -0.27
C THR A 93 -4.83 -15.76 -1.19
N ALA A 94 -6.08 -16.27 -1.21
CA ALA A 94 -6.49 -17.31 -2.13
C ALA A 94 -6.35 -16.88 -3.61
N GLN A 95 -6.74 -15.64 -3.95
CA GLN A 95 -6.56 -15.11 -5.31
C GLN A 95 -5.09 -14.98 -5.73
N ARG A 96 -4.20 -14.57 -4.81
CA ARG A 96 -2.76 -14.52 -5.05
C ARG A 96 -2.18 -15.92 -5.26
N LYS A 97 -2.55 -16.89 -4.41
CA LYS A 97 -2.11 -18.29 -4.55
C LYS A 97 -2.58 -18.91 -5.87
N ALA A 98 -3.75 -18.52 -6.36
CA ALA A 98 -4.29 -18.93 -7.65
C ALA A 98 -3.73 -18.14 -8.86
N GLY A 99 -2.82 -17.19 -8.66
CA GLY A 99 -2.27 -16.34 -9.74
C GLY A 99 -3.25 -15.33 -10.35
N LYS A 100 -4.46 -15.19 -9.78
CA LYS A 100 -5.55 -14.35 -10.33
C LYS A 100 -5.45 -12.88 -9.92
N SER A 101 -4.60 -12.55 -8.94
CA SER A 101 -4.44 -11.19 -8.44
C SER A 101 -3.07 -10.99 -7.83
N ARG A 102 -2.59 -9.74 -7.83
CA ARG A 102 -1.41 -9.30 -7.07
C ARG A 102 -1.77 -8.37 -5.89
N LYS A 103 -3.07 -8.22 -5.60
CA LYS A 103 -3.54 -7.29 -4.56
C LYS A 103 -3.10 -7.76 -3.17
N GLY A 104 -2.43 -6.87 -2.43
CA GLY A 104 -1.99 -7.12 -1.06
C GLY A 104 -3.14 -7.14 -0.05
N ASN A 105 -2.85 -7.64 1.14
CA ASN A 105 -3.80 -7.70 2.26
C ASN A 105 -4.11 -6.29 2.79
N LEU A 106 -5.35 -6.09 3.24
CA LEU A 106 -5.76 -4.93 4.04
C LEU A 106 -5.06 -4.98 5.41
N LYS A 107 -4.72 -3.80 5.92
CA LYS A 107 -4.14 -3.63 7.25
C LYS A 107 -5.27 -3.37 8.24
N ASP A 108 -5.31 -4.15 9.30
CA ASP A 108 -6.16 -3.87 10.45
C ASP A 108 -5.38 -3.00 11.45
N PRO A 109 -5.89 -1.81 11.84
CA PRO A 109 -5.26 -0.96 12.86
C PRO A 109 -5.18 -1.59 14.26
N ASN A 110 -6.12 -2.49 14.60
CA ASN A 110 -6.25 -3.14 15.90
C ASN A 110 -5.48 -4.46 15.98
N ALA A 111 -5.06 -5.03 14.85
CA ALA A 111 -4.26 -6.24 14.85
C ALA A 111 -2.88 -6.00 15.49
N PRO A 112 -2.45 -6.86 16.42
CA PRO A 112 -1.15 -6.71 17.05
C PRO A 112 -0.04 -6.83 15.99
N LYS A 113 1.00 -6.01 16.14
CA LYS A 113 2.14 -6.00 15.22
C LYS A 113 3.10 -7.12 15.59
N LYS A 114 3.59 -7.84 14.58
CA LYS A 114 4.64 -8.84 14.78
C LYS A 114 5.88 -8.18 15.41
N PRO A 115 6.47 -8.79 16.45
CA PRO A 115 7.65 -8.25 17.10
C PRO A 115 8.87 -8.42 16.20
N LEU A 116 9.92 -7.66 16.52
CA LEU A 116 11.20 -7.78 15.84
C LEU A 116 11.92 -9.05 16.31
N SER A 117 12.58 -9.75 15.39
CA SER A 117 13.51 -10.83 15.77
C SER A 117 14.75 -10.25 16.46
N ALA A 118 15.49 -11.09 17.21
CA ALA A 118 16.73 -10.71 17.88
C ALA A 118 17.72 -9.95 16.97
N TYR A 119 17.92 -10.42 15.73
CA TYR A 119 18.78 -9.74 14.76
C TYR A 119 18.29 -8.33 14.39
N PHE A 120 16.99 -8.11 14.27
CA PHE A 120 16.43 -6.79 13.98
C PHE A 120 16.47 -5.86 15.20
N LEU A 121 16.38 -6.42 16.41
CA LEU A 121 16.64 -5.66 17.64
C LEU A 121 18.11 -5.23 17.71
N PHE A 122 19.04 -6.11 17.33
CA PHE A 122 20.46 -5.79 17.21
C PHE A 122 20.73 -4.71 16.15
N LEU A 123 20.15 -4.82 14.95
CA LEU A 123 20.23 -3.78 13.92
C LEU A 123 19.71 -2.42 14.42
N ARG A 124 18.62 -2.44 15.20
CA ARG A 124 18.08 -1.22 15.81
C ARG A 124 19.05 -0.65 16.85
N ALA A 125 19.69 -1.50 17.65
CA ALA A 125 20.69 -1.07 18.63
C ALA A 125 21.92 -0.46 17.95
N ILE A 126 22.45 -1.09 16.89
CA ILE A 126 23.55 -0.52 16.09
C ILE A 126 23.18 0.89 15.61
N ARG A 127 22.01 1.05 15.00
CA ARG A 127 21.54 2.34 14.45
C ARG A 127 21.22 3.39 15.51
N ALA A 128 20.98 2.97 16.75
CA ALA A 128 20.70 3.87 17.87
C ALA A 128 21.98 4.39 18.53
N ASP A 129 23.10 3.67 18.41
CA ASP A 129 24.40 4.07 18.94
C ASP A 129 25.33 4.54 17.80
N PRO A 130 25.70 5.83 17.74
CA PRO A 130 26.63 6.35 16.74
C PRO A 130 27.97 5.61 16.72
N LYS A 131 28.45 5.10 17.86
CA LYS A 131 29.72 4.36 17.93
C LYS A 131 29.60 3.00 17.27
N MET A 132 28.52 2.26 17.54
CA MET A 132 28.26 0.98 16.87
C MET A 132 27.95 1.18 15.39
N THR A 133 27.24 2.24 15.03
CA THR A 133 26.98 2.60 13.63
C THR A 133 28.29 2.76 12.88
N GLU A 134 29.26 3.50 13.44
CA GLU A 134 30.57 3.68 12.81
C GLU A 134 31.42 2.39 12.82
N ASP A 135 31.43 1.65 13.93
CA ASP A 135 32.16 0.37 14.07
C ASP A 135 31.65 -0.71 13.12
N VAL A 136 30.35 -0.75 12.82
CA VAL A 136 29.75 -1.82 12.02
C VAL A 136 29.55 -1.41 10.57
N PHE A 137 29.16 -0.17 10.30
CA PHE A 137 28.85 0.29 8.93
C PHE A 137 29.99 1.06 8.27
N HIS A 138 30.96 1.59 9.01
CA HIS A 138 32.11 2.32 8.46
C HIS A 138 31.70 3.41 7.45
N GLY A 139 30.68 4.20 7.80
CA GLY A 139 30.13 5.25 6.93
C GLY A 139 29.29 4.76 5.74
N GLU A 140 29.12 3.45 5.52
CA GLU A 140 28.28 2.90 4.43
C GLU A 140 26.83 3.33 4.57
N GLN A 141 26.23 3.81 3.48
CA GLN A 141 24.87 4.35 3.43
C GLN A 141 23.89 3.41 2.72
N GLU A 142 24.40 2.48 1.91
CA GLU A 142 23.57 1.55 1.15
C GLU A 142 23.01 0.46 2.08
N THR A 143 21.68 0.36 2.14
CA THR A 143 20.97 -0.46 3.14
C THR A 143 21.27 -1.95 3.00
N THR A 144 21.50 -2.43 1.78
CA THR A 144 21.79 -3.85 1.51
C THR A 144 23.18 -4.21 2.02
N LYS A 145 24.20 -3.39 1.74
CA LYS A 145 25.56 -3.56 2.26
C LYS A 145 25.61 -3.42 3.78
N GLN A 146 24.93 -2.43 4.37
CA GLN A 146 24.77 -2.33 5.83
C GLN A 146 24.20 -3.63 6.42
N SER A 147 23.20 -4.21 5.76
CA SER A 147 22.59 -5.47 6.21
C SER A 147 23.57 -6.65 6.14
N VAL A 148 24.46 -6.68 5.15
CA VAL A 148 25.53 -7.69 5.05
C VAL A 148 26.56 -7.52 6.18
N LEU A 149 27.01 -6.29 6.43
CA LEU A 149 27.98 -5.96 7.48
C LEU A 149 27.44 -6.30 8.89
N ALA A 150 26.22 -5.87 9.20
CA ALA A 150 25.58 -6.20 10.47
C ALA A 150 25.32 -7.70 10.61
N ALA A 151 24.98 -8.42 9.54
CA ALA A 151 24.83 -9.87 9.59
C ALA A 151 26.18 -10.58 9.85
N ALA A 152 27.28 -10.06 9.31
CA ALA A 152 28.63 -10.56 9.62
C ALA A 152 28.97 -10.32 11.10
N LYS A 153 28.78 -9.10 11.60
CA LYS A 153 28.98 -8.75 13.02
C LYS A 153 28.13 -9.63 13.94
N TRP A 154 26.83 -9.76 13.65
CA TRP A 154 25.93 -10.60 14.44
C TRP A 154 26.41 -12.05 14.52
N ARG A 155 26.91 -12.63 13.43
CA ARG A 155 27.43 -14.01 13.44
C ARG A 155 28.70 -14.14 14.28
N SER A 156 29.56 -13.12 14.28
CA SER A 156 30.80 -13.10 15.07
C SER A 156 30.60 -12.79 16.56
N LEU A 157 29.43 -12.27 16.97
CA LEU A 157 29.18 -11.97 18.38
C LEU A 157 29.17 -13.27 19.22
N PRO A 158 29.70 -13.24 20.44
CA PRO A 158 29.58 -14.34 21.39
C PRO A 158 28.11 -14.48 21.85
N GLU A 159 27.76 -15.65 22.39
CA GLU A 159 26.37 -15.95 22.74
C GLU A 159 25.87 -15.03 23.84
N GLU A 160 26.74 -14.66 24.77
CA GLU A 160 26.47 -13.76 25.89
C GLU A 160 26.05 -12.36 25.43
N GLU A 161 26.64 -11.87 24.33
CA GLU A 161 26.27 -10.58 23.74
C GLU A 161 24.98 -10.66 22.89
N LYS A 162 24.66 -11.85 22.36
CA LYS A 162 23.40 -12.11 21.66
C LYS A 162 22.23 -12.31 22.62
N GLN A 163 22.49 -12.88 23.79
CA GLN A 163 21.52 -13.27 24.80
C GLN A 163 20.49 -12.18 25.13
N PRO A 164 20.85 -10.91 25.41
CA PRO A 164 19.86 -9.88 25.70
C PRO A 164 18.90 -9.62 24.53
N PHE A 165 19.35 -9.75 23.28
CA PHE A 165 18.49 -9.61 22.11
C PHE A 165 17.61 -10.83 21.88
N LEU A 166 18.11 -12.03 22.18
CA LEU A 166 17.35 -13.28 22.09
C LEU A 166 16.24 -13.32 23.14
N GLU A 167 16.56 -13.02 24.40
CA GLU A 167 15.59 -12.93 25.49
C GLU A 167 14.52 -11.88 25.22
N LYS A 168 14.93 -10.69 24.76
CA LYS A 168 13.98 -9.63 24.38
C LYS A 168 13.07 -10.05 23.24
N ALA A 169 13.60 -10.71 22.22
CA ALA A 169 12.80 -11.19 21.09
C ALA A 169 11.80 -12.27 21.51
N GLU A 170 12.18 -13.20 22.38
CA GLU A 170 11.27 -14.23 22.89
C GLU A 170 10.19 -13.63 23.80
N ALA A 171 10.56 -12.70 24.69
CA ALA A 171 9.59 -11.99 25.53
C ALA A 171 8.56 -11.22 24.67
N ASP A 172 9.02 -10.46 23.68
CA ASP A 172 8.15 -9.71 22.77
C ASP A 172 7.27 -10.65 21.90
N LYS A 173 7.79 -11.83 21.55
CA LYS A 173 7.04 -12.89 20.85
C LYS A 173 5.93 -13.49 21.71
N VAL A 174 6.21 -13.83 22.96
CA VAL A 174 5.20 -14.34 23.90
C VAL A 174 4.08 -13.30 24.10
N GLU A 175 4.46 -12.04 24.29
CA GLU A 175 3.51 -10.94 24.44
C GLU A 175 2.66 -10.73 23.17
N TYR A 176 3.28 -10.78 21.99
CA TYR A 176 2.54 -10.74 20.72
C TYR A 176 1.57 -11.92 20.58
N GLU A 177 1.97 -13.14 20.95
CA GLU A 177 1.08 -14.31 20.90
C GLU A 177 -0.11 -14.17 21.85
N ARG A 178 0.09 -13.57 23.03
CA ARG A 178 -0.99 -13.23 23.96
C ARG A 178 -1.96 -12.21 23.36
N GLN A 179 -1.44 -11.06 22.91
CA GLN A 179 -2.25 -10.01 22.27
C GLN A 179 -2.99 -10.52 21.04
N ARG A 180 -2.35 -11.39 20.25
CA ARG A 180 -2.94 -12.00 19.05
C ARG A 180 -4.08 -12.95 19.41
N LYS A 181 -3.94 -13.77 20.45
CA LYS A 181 -5.02 -14.63 20.93
C LYS A 181 -6.20 -13.81 21.41
N GLU A 182 -5.96 -12.74 22.16
CA GLU A 182 -7.01 -11.81 22.61
C GLU A 182 -7.71 -11.11 21.44
N TYR A 183 -6.96 -10.76 20.39
CA TYR A 183 -7.51 -10.19 19.16
C TYR A 183 -8.31 -11.20 18.31
N GLU A 184 -7.99 -12.49 18.41
CA GLU A 184 -8.67 -13.57 17.67
C GLU A 184 -9.91 -14.13 18.39
N GLN A 185 -10.09 -13.82 19.68
CA GLN A 185 -11.27 -14.16 20.49
C GLN A 185 -12.41 -13.15 20.28
#